data_AF-A0A926YYB8-F1
#
_entry.id   AF-A0A926YYB8-F1
#
_cell.length_a   1.000
_cell.length_b   1.000
_cell.length_c   1.000
_cell.angle_alpha   90.00
_cell.angle_beta   90.00
_cell.angle_gamma   90.00
#
_symmetry.space_group_name_H-M   'P 1'
#
loop_
_entity.id
_entity.type
_entity.pdbx_description
1 polymer ?
#
loop_
_entity_poly.entity_id
_entity_poly.type
_entity_poly.pdbx_seq_one_letter_code
_entity_poly.pdbx_strand_id
1 'polypeptide(L)'
;MISVSPRKITQFLVYVVAGLTFANIAAQFCKYFLGRPYLFGLVPLFDTDIEASIPTWYSSVALLFCALLLALITLIRKQINDRFVLHWGILSFIFLYLSCDEALSIHEKAIRPLRSALNTSGLLYQAWVIPGIAFVLLVLLVYLKFLAALPPKTLRLFLISGAIYLAGALGMELVGGYYSELHGEENIAYAMITTLEECLEMLGIVAFIYTLLSYISVQVEGFQLDNSLTVQDQAQNQNPSLLN
;
A
#
# COMPACT_ATOMS: atom_id res chain seq x y z
N MET A 1 -6.62 26.16 -9.49
CA MET A 1 -6.13 24.77 -9.46
C MET A 1 -5.73 24.44 -8.03
N ILE A 2 -6.31 23.41 -7.41
CA ILE A 2 -5.88 22.94 -6.09
C ILE A 2 -4.49 22.32 -6.26
N SER A 3 -3.44 22.99 -5.77
CA SER A 3 -2.09 22.42 -5.78
C SER A 3 -1.98 21.33 -4.72
N VAL A 4 -2.13 20.08 -5.14
CA VAL A 4 -2.02 18.93 -4.25
C VAL A 4 -0.54 18.71 -3.91
N SER A 5 -0.13 18.99 -2.67
CA SER A 5 1.25 18.77 -2.22
C SER A 5 1.41 17.33 -1.73
N PRO A 6 2.22 16.47 -2.39
CA PRO A 6 2.43 15.09 -1.97
C PRO A 6 2.87 15.00 -0.49
N ARG A 7 3.77 15.91 -0.08
CA ARG A 7 4.30 15.95 1.28
C ARG A 7 3.23 16.21 2.33
N LYS A 8 2.29 17.14 2.09
CA LYS A 8 1.23 17.47 3.05
C LYS A 8 0.25 16.30 3.23
N ILE A 9 -0.12 15.64 2.13
CA ILE A 9 -0.97 14.44 2.18
C ILE A 9 -0.28 13.34 2.99
N THR A 10 0.98 13.03 2.67
CA THR A 10 1.74 12.00 3.37
C THR A 10 1.88 12.31 4.86
N GLN A 11 2.18 13.56 5.23
CA GLN A 11 2.26 13.95 6.64
C GLN A 11 0.92 13.74 7.37
N PHE A 12 -0.19 14.14 6.76
CA PHE A 12 -1.52 13.91 7.32
C PHE A 12 -1.78 12.40 7.52
N LEU A 13 -1.51 11.57 6.51
CA LEU A 13 -1.71 10.13 6.61
C LEU A 13 -0.81 9.48 7.67
N VAL A 14 0.46 9.91 7.78
CA VAL A 14 1.35 9.44 8.87
C VAL A 14 0.78 9.76 10.25
N TYR A 15 0.20 10.95 10.45
CA TYR A 15 -0.47 11.30 11.71
C TYR A 15 -1.71 10.44 11.98
N VAL A 16 -2.47 10.10 10.94
CA VAL A 16 -3.60 9.18 11.06
C VAL A 16 -3.12 7.80 11.49
N VAL A 17 -2.10 7.22 10.82
CA VAL A 17 -1.52 5.92 11.18
C VAL A 17 -1.00 5.93 12.62
N ALA A 18 -0.23 6.94 13.00
CA ALA A 18 0.28 7.07 14.37
C ALA A 18 -0.86 7.13 15.41
N GLY A 19 -1.95 7.83 15.10
CA GLY A 19 -3.14 7.88 15.94
C GLY A 19 -3.86 6.53 16.06
N LEU A 20 -4.01 5.80 14.95
CA LEU A 20 -4.61 4.47 14.92
C LEU A 20 -3.77 3.45 15.70
N THR A 21 -2.46 3.43 15.49
CA THR A 21 -1.54 2.55 16.23
C THR A 21 -1.58 2.87 17.73
N PHE A 22 -1.60 4.14 18.12
CA PHE A 22 -1.73 4.53 19.52
C PHE A 22 -3.07 4.09 20.12
N ALA A 23 -4.18 4.26 19.39
CA ALA A 23 -5.50 3.81 19.81
C ALA A 23 -5.56 2.29 20.00
N ASN A 24 -4.95 1.52 19.10
CA ASN A 24 -4.81 0.07 19.23
C ASN A 24 -4.00 -0.31 20.48
N ILE A 25 -2.84 0.30 20.71
CA ILE A 25 -2.02 0.03 21.91
C ILE A 25 -2.83 0.31 23.19
N ALA A 26 -3.60 1.40 23.22
CA ALA A 26 -4.50 1.72 24.34
C ALA A 26 -5.62 0.67 24.50
N ALA A 27 -6.17 0.18 23.38
CA ALA A 27 -7.16 -0.90 23.37
C ALA A 27 -6.58 -2.20 23.95
N GLN A 28 -5.39 -2.61 23.51
CA GLN A 28 -4.69 -3.79 24.04
C GLN A 28 -4.34 -3.62 25.52
N PHE A 29 -3.96 -2.41 25.95
CA PHE A 29 -3.75 -2.13 27.37
C PHE A 29 -5.03 -2.34 28.20
N CYS A 30 -6.17 -1.84 27.71
CA CYS A 30 -7.46 -2.05 28.35
C CYS A 30 -7.87 -3.54 28.40
N LYS A 31 -7.63 -4.27 27.31
CA LYS A 31 -7.92 -5.71 27.19
C LYS A 31 -7.12 -6.53 28.19
N TYR A 32 -5.79 -6.42 28.16
CA TYR A 32 -4.90 -7.33 28.88
C TYR A 32 -4.51 -6.87 30.29
N PHE A 33 -4.44 -5.57 30.58
CA PHE A 33 -4.04 -5.07 31.90
C PHE A 33 -5.22 -4.63 32.77
N LEU A 34 -6.27 -4.07 32.17
CA LEU A 34 -7.46 -3.62 32.92
C LEU A 34 -8.57 -4.69 32.95
N GLY A 35 -8.45 -5.77 32.19
CA GLY A 35 -9.46 -6.82 32.08
C GLY A 35 -10.77 -6.33 31.49
N ARG A 36 -10.72 -5.33 30.59
CA ARG A 36 -11.90 -4.69 29.97
C ARG A 36 -11.90 -4.86 28.44
N PRO A 37 -12.09 -6.09 27.92
CA PRO A 37 -12.01 -6.38 26.49
C PRO A 37 -13.09 -5.72 25.63
N TYR A 38 -14.17 -5.19 26.23
CA TYR A 38 -15.30 -4.56 25.52
C TYR A 38 -15.56 -3.13 25.99
N LEU A 39 -14.55 -2.41 26.48
CA LEU A 39 -14.74 -1.07 27.07
C LEU A 39 -15.50 -0.13 26.12
N PHE A 40 -16.79 0.05 26.36
CA PHE A 40 -17.75 0.79 25.51
C PHE A 40 -17.72 0.40 24.02
N GLY A 41 -17.28 -0.81 23.68
CA GLY A 41 -17.06 -1.23 22.30
C GLY A 41 -15.85 -0.58 21.60
N LEU A 42 -15.09 0.27 22.29
CA LEU A 42 -13.92 0.95 21.72
C LEU A 42 -12.74 0.01 21.51
N VAL A 43 -12.55 -0.97 22.40
CA VAL A 43 -11.47 -1.95 22.27
C VAL A 43 -11.59 -2.70 20.93
N PRO A 44 -12.69 -3.40 20.61
CA PRO A 44 -12.79 -4.10 19.33
C PRO A 44 -12.84 -3.17 18.10
N LEU A 45 -13.19 -1.89 18.28
CA LEU A 45 -13.23 -0.92 17.19
C LEU A 45 -11.83 -0.47 16.73
N PHE A 46 -10.84 -0.55 17.62
CA PHE A 46 -9.44 -0.18 17.35
C PHE A 46 -8.46 -1.35 17.48
N ASP A 47 -8.92 -2.53 17.89
CA ASP A 47 -8.16 -3.77 17.90
C ASP A 47 -7.83 -4.14 16.46
N THR A 48 -6.55 -4.12 16.11
CA THR A 48 -6.09 -4.44 14.75
C THR A 48 -6.16 -5.94 14.45
N ASP A 49 -6.28 -6.78 15.47
CA ASP A 49 -6.43 -8.24 15.31
C ASP A 49 -7.88 -8.63 14.93
N ILE A 50 -8.81 -7.67 14.93
CA ILE A 50 -10.22 -7.90 14.66
C ILE A 50 -10.59 -7.38 13.27
N GLU A 51 -11.16 -8.28 12.46
CA GLU A 51 -11.79 -7.93 11.18
C GLU A 51 -12.91 -6.87 11.40
N ALA A 52 -13.03 -5.93 10.46
CA ALA A 52 -14.00 -4.82 10.51
C ALA A 52 -13.75 -3.78 11.63
N SER A 53 -12.48 -3.50 11.93
CA SER A 53 -12.04 -2.38 12.77
C SER A 53 -11.84 -1.07 11.97
N ILE A 54 -11.65 0.05 12.67
CA ILE A 54 -11.28 1.34 12.03
C ILE A 54 -9.93 1.23 11.28
N PRO A 55 -8.86 0.61 11.85
CA PRO A 55 -7.63 0.34 11.13
C PRO A 55 -7.83 -0.40 9.80
N THR A 56 -8.54 -1.53 9.79
CA THR A 56 -8.81 -2.31 8.57
C THR A 56 -9.57 -1.49 7.52
N TRP A 57 -10.58 -0.72 7.94
CA TRP A 57 -11.29 0.18 7.03
C TRP A 57 -10.36 1.25 6.44
N TYR A 58 -9.49 1.85 7.25
CA TYR A 58 -8.50 2.81 6.79
C TYR A 58 -7.54 2.19 5.77
N SER A 59 -6.96 1.02 6.07
CA SER A 59 -6.05 0.30 5.18
C SER A 59 -6.73 -0.01 3.83
N SER A 60 -7.96 -0.52 3.85
CA SER A 60 -8.73 -0.81 2.63
C SER A 60 -8.97 0.45 1.79
N VAL A 61 -9.35 1.57 2.41
CA VAL A 61 -9.56 2.85 1.70
C VAL A 61 -8.24 3.42 1.16
N ALA A 62 -7.15 3.31 1.91
CA ALA A 62 -5.83 3.77 1.48
C ALA A 62 -5.31 2.95 0.28
N LEU A 63 -5.53 1.63 0.27
CA LEU A 63 -5.24 0.76 -0.88
C LEU A 63 -6.11 1.12 -2.10
N LEU A 64 -7.40 1.38 -1.90
CA LEU A 64 -8.27 1.88 -2.98
C LEU A 64 -7.76 3.20 -3.55
N PHE A 65 -7.29 4.11 -2.68
CA PHE A 65 -6.71 5.36 -3.12
C PHE A 65 -5.43 5.15 -3.96
N CYS A 66 -4.56 4.21 -3.58
CA CYS A 66 -3.44 3.79 -4.43
C CYS A 66 -3.92 3.27 -5.79
N ALA A 67 -4.95 2.43 -5.83
CA ALA A 67 -5.54 1.91 -7.06
C ALA A 67 -6.03 3.04 -7.99
N LEU A 68 -6.70 4.05 -7.43
CA LEU A 68 -7.19 5.21 -8.17
C LEU A 68 -6.04 6.09 -8.70
N LEU A 69 -4.98 6.30 -7.90
CA LEU A 69 -3.79 7.02 -8.34
C LEU A 69 -3.07 6.29 -9.48
N LEU A 70 -2.96 4.96 -9.41
CA LEU A 70 -2.41 4.12 -10.48
C LEU A 70 -3.27 4.17 -11.74
N ALA A 71 -4.60 4.16 -11.60
CA ALA A 71 -5.52 4.34 -12.72
C ALA A 71 -5.32 5.72 -13.38
N LEU A 72 -5.19 6.79 -12.59
CA LEU A 72 -4.88 8.12 -13.10
C LEU A 72 -3.55 8.15 -13.85
N ILE A 73 -2.49 7.53 -13.30
CA ILE A 73 -1.21 7.41 -13.99
C ILE A 73 -1.38 6.66 -15.32
N THR A 74 -2.16 5.57 -15.33
CA THR A 74 -2.46 4.81 -16.55
C THR A 74 -3.09 5.70 -17.62
N LEU A 75 -4.06 6.54 -17.25
CA LEU A 75 -4.70 7.48 -18.17
C LEU A 75 -3.72 8.53 -18.71
N ILE A 76 -2.88 9.11 -17.85
CA ILE A 76 -1.85 10.09 -18.26
C ILE A 76 -0.85 9.45 -19.22
N ARG A 77 -0.32 8.26 -18.89
CA ARG A 77 0.66 7.55 -19.72
C ARG A 77 0.07 7.08 -21.05
N LYS A 78 -1.24 6.82 -21.11
CA LYS A 78 -1.94 6.47 -22.36
C LYS A 78 -1.97 7.63 -23.36
N GLN A 79 -2.06 8.87 -22.89
CA GLN A 79 -2.08 10.04 -23.78
C GLN A 79 -0.76 10.25 -24.53
N ILE A 80 0.35 9.82 -23.94
CA ILE A 80 1.70 9.94 -24.53
C ILE A 80 2.19 8.62 -25.15
N ASN A 81 1.27 7.67 -25.42
CA ASN A 81 1.55 6.35 -26.01
C ASN A 81 2.71 5.60 -25.33
N ASP A 82 2.78 5.68 -23.99
CA ASP A 82 3.84 5.01 -23.25
C ASP A 82 3.74 3.48 -23.36
N ARG A 83 4.89 2.83 -23.55
CA ARG A 83 4.94 1.37 -23.75
C ARG A 83 4.51 0.55 -22.53
N PHE A 84 4.45 1.14 -21.34
CA PHE A 84 4.14 0.46 -20.08
C PHE A 84 2.75 0.82 -19.52
N VAL A 85 1.86 1.42 -20.31
CA VAL A 85 0.46 1.72 -19.89
C VAL A 85 -0.23 0.51 -19.28
N LEU A 86 -0.07 -0.68 -19.88
CA LEU A 86 -0.68 -1.90 -19.35
C LEU A 86 -0.15 -2.27 -17.95
N HIS A 87 1.12 -2.00 -17.65
CA HIS A 87 1.71 -2.32 -16.35
C HIS A 87 1.14 -1.43 -15.24
N TRP A 88 0.96 -0.13 -15.53
CA TRP A 88 0.25 0.76 -14.60
C TRP A 88 -1.20 0.34 -14.37
N GLY A 89 -1.90 -0.08 -15.44
CA GLY A 89 -3.29 -0.54 -15.36
C GLY A 89 -3.42 -1.84 -14.55
N ILE A 90 -2.53 -2.81 -14.78
CA ILE A 90 -2.52 -4.06 -14.01
C ILE A 90 -2.19 -3.78 -12.54
N LEU A 91 -1.22 -2.91 -12.22
CA LEU A 91 -0.97 -2.50 -10.84
C LEU A 91 -2.21 -1.88 -10.18
N SER A 92 -2.97 -1.04 -10.91
CA SER A 92 -4.22 -0.49 -10.40
C SER A 92 -5.20 -1.60 -10.00
N PHE A 93 -5.36 -2.62 -10.84
CA PHE A 93 -6.21 -3.78 -10.53
C PHE A 93 -5.68 -4.61 -9.35
N ILE A 94 -4.36 -4.80 -9.23
CA ILE A 94 -3.75 -5.49 -8.09
C ILE A 94 -4.07 -4.74 -6.78
N PHE A 95 -3.89 -3.43 -6.73
CA PHE A 95 -4.20 -2.63 -5.54
C PHE A 95 -5.70 -2.58 -5.22
N LEU A 96 -6.56 -2.62 -6.25
CA LEU A 96 -8.00 -2.78 -6.04
C LEU A 96 -8.33 -4.14 -5.41
N TYR A 97 -7.68 -5.21 -5.87
CA TYR A 97 -7.82 -6.53 -5.25
C TYR A 97 -7.33 -6.53 -3.80
N LEU A 98 -6.17 -5.95 -3.51
CA LEU A 98 -5.65 -5.82 -2.14
C LEU A 98 -6.62 -5.03 -1.24
N SER A 99 -7.23 -3.95 -1.75
CA SER A 99 -8.25 -3.20 -1.01
C SER A 99 -9.47 -4.05 -0.66
N CYS A 100 -9.93 -4.89 -1.58
CA CYS A 100 -11.02 -5.83 -1.34
C CYS A 100 -10.62 -6.97 -0.39
N ASP A 101 -9.40 -7.46 -0.52
CA ASP A 101 -8.85 -8.51 0.34
C ASP A 101 -8.80 -8.04 1.79
N GLU A 102 -8.23 -6.86 2.02
CA GLU A 102 -8.19 -6.19 3.33
C GLU A 102 -9.58 -6.04 3.96
N ALA A 103 -10.60 -5.67 3.17
CA ALA A 103 -11.96 -5.49 3.68
C ALA A 103 -12.72 -6.80 3.94
N LEU A 104 -12.30 -7.91 3.34
CA LEU A 104 -13.06 -9.17 3.30
C LEU A 104 -12.27 -10.38 3.80
N SER A 105 -11.04 -10.17 4.27
CA SER A 105 -10.07 -11.19 4.70
C SER A 105 -10.06 -12.38 3.73
N ILE A 106 -9.82 -12.12 2.44
CA ILE A 106 -9.90 -13.17 1.40
C ILE A 106 -8.72 -14.13 1.55
N HIS A 107 -7.52 -13.63 1.79
CA HIS A 107 -6.32 -14.44 1.98
C HIS A 107 -6.42 -15.36 3.21
N GLU A 108 -7.09 -14.90 4.28
CA GLU A 108 -7.30 -15.72 5.48
C GLU A 108 -8.09 -17.01 5.20
N LYS A 109 -9.04 -16.95 4.25
CA LYS A 109 -9.82 -18.12 3.83
C LYS A 109 -8.96 -19.21 3.21
N ALA A 110 -7.76 -18.87 2.74
CA ALA A 110 -6.80 -19.84 2.20
C ALA A 110 -5.94 -20.53 3.27
N ILE A 111 -5.85 -19.99 4.50
CA ILE A 111 -4.98 -20.50 5.57
C ILE A 111 -5.31 -21.96 5.90
N ARG A 112 -6.56 -22.23 6.34
CA ARG A 112 -6.94 -23.58 6.81
C ARG A 112 -6.83 -24.66 5.71
N PRO A 113 -7.35 -24.44 4.48
CA PRO A 113 -7.21 -25.42 3.40
C PRO A 113 -5.75 -25.71 3.05
N LEU A 114 -4.90 -24.68 2.92
CA LEU A 114 -3.49 -24.86 2.57
C LEU A 114 -2.71 -25.53 3.69
N ARG A 115 -2.93 -25.12 4.94
CA ARG A 115 -2.28 -25.73 6.09
C ARG A 115 -2.59 -27.21 6.20
N SER A 116 -3.86 -27.59 6.01
CA SER A 116 -4.27 -29.01 6.02
C SER A 116 -3.72 -29.79 4.84
N ALA A 117 -3.64 -29.20 3.64
CA ALA A 117 -3.19 -29.89 2.44
C ALA A 117 -1.68 -30.10 2.40
N LEU A 118 -0.92 -29.12 2.91
CA LEU A 118 0.54 -29.10 2.87
C LEU A 118 1.19 -29.49 4.21
N ASN A 119 0.39 -29.72 5.25
CA ASN A 119 0.82 -29.98 6.63
C ASN A 119 1.83 -28.93 7.12
N THR A 120 1.51 -27.64 6.92
CA THR A 120 2.40 -26.55 7.34
C THR A 120 2.30 -26.29 8.83
N SER A 121 3.40 -25.80 9.41
CA SER A 121 3.56 -25.44 10.82
C SER A 121 4.65 -24.38 10.98
N GLY A 122 4.86 -23.90 12.20
CA GLY A 122 5.86 -22.91 12.56
C GLY A 122 5.69 -21.62 11.79
N LEU A 123 6.75 -21.20 11.10
CA LEU A 123 6.72 -19.98 10.26
C LEU A 123 5.63 -20.03 9.19
N LEU A 124 5.25 -21.22 8.70
CA LEU A 124 4.22 -21.37 7.68
C LEU A 124 2.85 -21.75 8.29
N TYR A 125 2.65 -21.51 9.58
CA TYR A 125 1.35 -21.71 10.23
C TYR A 125 0.25 -20.90 9.53
N GLN A 126 0.61 -19.70 9.08
CA GLN A 126 -0.22 -18.81 8.27
C GLN A 126 0.02 -19.14 6.79
N ALA A 127 -0.57 -20.25 6.36
CA ALA A 127 -0.21 -20.92 5.11
C ALA A 127 -0.50 -20.10 3.84
N TRP A 128 -1.31 -19.04 3.91
CA TRP A 128 -1.55 -18.13 2.80
C TRP A 128 -0.28 -17.40 2.34
N VAL A 129 0.72 -17.28 3.21
CA VAL A 129 2.03 -16.69 2.86
C VAL A 129 2.69 -17.43 1.68
N ILE A 130 2.40 -18.72 1.48
CA ILE A 130 2.93 -19.50 0.36
C ILE A 130 2.46 -18.94 -1.00
N PRO A 131 1.15 -18.88 -1.31
CA PRO A 131 0.69 -18.24 -2.53
C PRO A 131 1.00 -16.73 -2.56
N GLY A 132 1.04 -16.04 -1.42
CA GLY A 132 1.45 -14.63 -1.34
C GLY A 132 2.86 -14.39 -1.85
N ILE A 133 3.86 -15.14 -1.35
CA ILE A 133 5.25 -15.08 -1.82
C ILE A 133 5.35 -15.43 -3.31
N ALA A 134 4.66 -16.50 -3.74
CA ALA A 134 4.67 -16.90 -5.14
C ALA A 134 4.12 -15.80 -6.06
N PHE A 135 3.04 -15.13 -5.65
CA PHE A 135 2.45 -14.00 -6.36
C PHE A 135 3.40 -12.80 -6.42
N VAL A 136 4.03 -12.42 -5.29
CA VAL A 136 4.99 -11.31 -5.24
C VAL A 136 6.18 -11.57 -6.16
N LEU A 137 6.76 -12.78 -6.13
CA LEU A 137 7.87 -13.14 -7.01
C LEU A 137 7.46 -13.09 -8.49
N LEU A 138 6.27 -13.58 -8.83
CA LEU A 138 5.75 -13.50 -10.19
C LEU A 138 5.60 -12.03 -10.65
N VAL A 139 5.00 -11.18 -9.82
CA VAL A 139 4.83 -9.75 -10.12
C VAL A 139 6.20 -9.09 -10.30
N LEU A 140 7.15 -9.30 -9.39
CA LEU A 140 8.50 -8.73 -9.51
C LEU A 140 9.18 -9.15 -10.80
N LEU A 141 9.14 -10.43 -11.17
CA LEU A 141 9.74 -10.96 -12.39
C LEU A 141 9.13 -10.34 -13.65
N VAL A 142 7.80 -10.27 -13.72
CA VAL A 142 7.09 -9.66 -14.85
C VAL A 142 7.39 -8.16 -14.96
N TYR A 143 7.56 -7.49 -13.81
CA TYR A 143 7.74 -6.04 -13.75
C TYR A 143 9.21 -5.58 -13.77
N LEU A 144 10.21 -6.47 -13.88
CA LEU A 144 11.62 -6.06 -13.91
C LEU A 144 11.93 -4.99 -14.97
N LYS A 145 11.42 -5.18 -16.20
CA LYS A 145 11.63 -4.22 -17.30
C LYS A 145 10.90 -2.90 -17.06
N PHE A 146 9.74 -2.95 -16.43
CA PHE A 146 8.97 -1.77 -16.05
C PHE A 146 9.69 -0.97 -14.95
N LEU A 147 10.13 -1.64 -13.90
CA LEU A 147 10.86 -1.04 -12.79
C LEU A 147 12.16 -0.38 -13.27
N ALA A 148 12.90 -1.05 -14.17
CA ALA A 148 14.11 -0.51 -14.77
C ALA A 148 13.84 0.74 -15.65
N ALA A 149 12.61 0.94 -16.14
CA ALA A 149 12.23 2.10 -16.93
C ALA A 149 11.74 3.29 -16.08
N LEU A 150 11.51 3.11 -14.77
CA LEU A 150 11.10 4.19 -13.90
C LEU A 150 12.25 5.17 -13.63
N PRO A 151 11.96 6.47 -13.43
CA PRO A 151 12.96 7.41 -12.94
C PRO A 151 13.62 6.91 -11.63
N PRO A 152 14.95 7.07 -11.44
CA PRO A 152 15.67 6.47 -10.32
C PRO A 152 15.09 6.80 -8.93
N LYS A 153 14.57 8.01 -8.75
CA LYS A 153 13.90 8.43 -7.52
C LYS A 153 12.60 7.66 -7.29
N THR A 154 11.77 7.54 -8.32
CA THR A 154 10.50 6.79 -8.26
C THR A 154 10.76 5.31 -8.02
N LEU A 155 11.72 4.72 -8.72
CA LEU A 155 12.12 3.32 -8.51
C LEU A 155 12.49 3.05 -7.05
N ARG A 156 13.38 3.87 -6.48
CA ARG A 156 13.81 3.71 -5.09
C ARG A 156 12.64 3.79 -4.12
N LEU A 157 11.76 4.76 -4.31
CA LEU A 157 10.59 4.94 -3.45
C LEU A 157 9.60 3.77 -3.59
N PHE A 158 9.39 3.25 -4.81
CA PHE A 158 8.56 2.08 -5.09
C PHE A 158 9.08 0.83 -4.37
N LEU A 159 10.40 0.61 -4.41
CA LEU A 159 11.04 -0.52 -3.73
C LEU A 159 10.97 -0.37 -2.20
N ILE A 160 11.19 0.83 -1.67
CA ILE A 160 11.09 1.09 -0.23
C ILE A 160 9.65 0.88 0.26
N SER A 161 8.66 1.44 -0.42
CA SER A 161 7.25 1.27 -0.02
C SER A 161 6.81 -0.18 -0.10
N GLY A 162 7.20 -0.88 -1.17
CA GLY A 162 6.93 -2.31 -1.32
C GLY A 162 7.61 -3.15 -0.24
N ALA A 163 8.88 -2.87 0.07
CA ALA A 163 9.60 -3.60 1.13
C ALA A 163 8.98 -3.40 2.51
N ILE A 164 8.54 -2.19 2.86
CA ILE A 164 7.87 -1.91 4.14
C ILE A 164 6.53 -2.67 4.21
N TYR A 165 5.71 -2.58 3.16
CA TYR A 165 4.43 -3.27 3.10
C TYR A 165 4.59 -4.80 3.21
N LEU A 166 5.49 -5.38 2.42
CA LEU A 166 5.75 -6.83 2.42
C LEU A 166 6.39 -7.31 3.73
N ALA A 167 7.14 -6.45 4.43
CA ALA A 167 7.67 -6.77 5.75
C ALA A 167 6.56 -6.94 6.79
N GLY A 168 5.46 -6.17 6.69
CA GLY A 168 4.23 -6.42 7.42
C GLY A 168 3.55 -7.69 6.91
N ALA A 169 2.94 -7.60 5.73
CA ALA A 169 2.02 -8.61 5.18
C ALA A 169 2.59 -10.03 5.05
N LEU A 170 3.89 -10.19 4.78
CA LEU A 170 4.51 -11.52 4.69
C LEU A 170 5.50 -11.74 5.82
N GLY A 171 6.30 -10.73 6.16
CA GLY A 171 7.33 -10.88 7.18
C GLY A 171 6.76 -11.09 8.58
N MET A 172 5.84 -10.22 8.99
CA MET A 172 5.24 -10.30 10.32
C MET A 172 4.25 -11.46 10.42
N GLU A 173 3.56 -11.82 9.34
CA GLU A 173 2.73 -13.04 9.31
C GLU A 173 3.52 -14.31 9.61
N LEU A 174 4.74 -14.45 9.07
CA LEU A 174 5.61 -15.59 9.41
C LEU A 174 5.99 -15.58 10.90
N VAL A 175 6.25 -14.40 11.47
CA VAL A 175 6.61 -14.23 12.88
C VAL A 175 5.40 -14.50 13.78
N GLY A 176 4.24 -13.96 13.44
CA GLY A 176 2.96 -14.13 14.11
C GLY A 176 2.52 -15.59 14.10
N GLY A 177 2.58 -16.26 12.94
CA GLY A 177 2.26 -17.68 12.80
C GLY A 177 3.15 -18.59 13.65
N TYR A 178 4.47 -18.33 13.68
CA TYR A 178 5.38 -19.08 14.56
C TYR A 178 5.08 -18.83 16.04
N TYR A 179 4.78 -17.59 16.40
CA TYR A 179 4.46 -17.23 17.77
C TYR A 179 3.13 -17.84 18.24
N SER A 180 2.08 -17.74 17.42
CA SER A 180 0.72 -18.20 17.73
C SER A 180 0.64 -19.71 17.87
N GLU A 181 1.40 -20.47 17.07
CA GLU A 181 1.46 -21.92 17.23
C GLU A 181 2.02 -22.33 18.60
N LEU A 182 3.02 -21.61 19.11
CA LEU A 182 3.70 -21.93 20.36
C LEU A 182 2.98 -21.40 21.61
N HIS A 183 2.38 -20.22 21.52
CA HIS A 183 1.89 -19.46 22.68
C HIS A 183 0.39 -19.11 22.60
N GLY A 184 -0.27 -19.43 21.49
CA GLY A 184 -1.63 -18.98 21.18
C GLY A 184 -1.68 -17.49 20.79
N GLU A 185 -2.89 -17.05 20.45
CA GLU A 185 -3.17 -15.69 19.95
C GLU A 185 -3.70 -14.76 21.06
N GLU A 186 -4.31 -15.31 22.12
CA GLU A 186 -4.95 -14.53 23.19
C GLU A 186 -3.96 -13.99 24.24
N ASN A 187 -2.94 -13.25 23.81
CA ASN A 187 -1.96 -12.66 24.71
C ASN A 187 -1.38 -11.33 24.20
N ILE A 188 -0.81 -10.54 25.11
CA ILE A 188 -0.28 -9.21 24.79
C ILE A 188 0.89 -9.25 23.80
N ALA A 189 1.70 -10.31 23.82
CA ALA A 189 2.85 -10.40 22.93
C ALA A 189 2.42 -10.63 21.47
N TYR A 190 1.46 -11.53 21.23
CA TYR A 190 0.83 -11.69 19.92
C TYR A 190 0.16 -10.40 19.47
N ALA A 191 -0.63 -9.75 20.34
CA ALA A 191 -1.26 -8.47 20.00
C ALA A 191 -0.25 -7.37 19.59
N MET A 192 0.94 -7.32 20.20
CA MET A 192 2.00 -6.39 19.79
C MET A 192 2.68 -6.77 18.48
N ILE A 193 2.77 -8.07 18.17
CA ILE A 193 3.23 -8.56 16.86
C ILE A 193 2.27 -8.10 15.77
N THR A 194 0.96 -8.35 15.94
CA THR A 194 -0.09 -7.88 15.01
C THR A 194 -0.11 -6.35 14.91
N THR A 195 0.08 -5.64 16.03
CA THR A 195 0.17 -4.16 16.00
C THR A 195 1.32 -3.67 15.11
N LEU A 196 2.46 -4.36 15.15
CA LEU A 196 3.63 -4.01 14.34
C LEU A 196 3.41 -4.35 12.86
N GLU A 197 2.82 -5.50 12.58
CA GLU A 197 2.40 -5.91 11.23
C GLU A 197 1.56 -4.83 10.55
N GLU A 198 0.46 -4.47 11.19
CA GLU A 198 -0.52 -3.50 10.71
C GLU A 198 0.07 -2.10 10.55
N CYS A 199 0.94 -1.70 11.48
CA CYS A 199 1.68 -0.45 11.39
C CYS A 199 2.61 -0.44 10.16
N LEU A 200 3.34 -1.52 9.90
CA LEU A 200 4.22 -1.64 8.74
C LEU A 200 3.42 -1.58 7.45
N GLU A 201 2.30 -2.30 7.35
CA GLU A 201 1.43 -2.29 6.19
C GLU A 201 0.91 -0.88 5.88
N MET A 202 0.29 -0.23 6.87
CA MET A 202 -0.21 1.14 6.73
C MET A 202 0.90 2.11 6.31
N LEU A 203 2.10 2.03 6.92
CA LEU A 203 3.23 2.89 6.55
C LEU A 203 3.74 2.61 5.13
N GLY A 204 3.74 1.35 4.70
CA GLY A 204 4.07 0.94 3.34
C GLY A 204 3.12 1.56 2.32
N ILE A 205 1.82 1.52 2.60
CA ILE A 205 0.78 2.15 1.77
C ILE A 205 0.99 3.67 1.72
N VAL A 206 1.22 4.33 2.85
CA VAL A 206 1.46 5.79 2.90
C VAL A 206 2.71 6.21 2.12
N ALA A 207 3.79 5.43 2.22
CA ALA A 207 5.00 5.63 1.42
C ALA A 207 4.72 5.44 -0.07
N PHE A 208 3.85 4.50 -0.44
CA PHE A 208 3.46 4.28 -1.83
C PHE A 208 2.60 5.43 -2.37
N ILE A 209 1.64 5.94 -1.58
CA ILE A 209 0.86 7.14 -1.92
C ILE A 209 1.79 8.33 -2.20
N TYR A 210 2.80 8.55 -1.35
CA TYR A 210 3.81 9.58 -1.59
C TYR A 210 4.53 9.38 -2.94
N THR A 211 4.92 8.14 -3.23
CA THR A 211 5.59 7.75 -4.48
C THR A 211 4.74 8.09 -5.69
N LEU A 212 3.46 7.69 -5.69
CA LEU A 212 2.53 7.92 -6.80
C LEU A 212 2.23 9.41 -6.99
N LEU A 213 1.94 10.13 -5.91
CA LEU A 213 1.69 11.58 -5.97
C LEU A 213 2.92 12.36 -6.44
N SER A 214 4.11 12.00 -5.96
CA SER A 214 5.36 12.62 -6.41
C SER A 214 5.67 12.27 -7.87
N TYR A 215 5.29 11.09 -8.35
CA TYR A 215 5.42 10.75 -9.76
C TYR A 215 4.48 11.60 -10.61
N ILE A 216 3.21 11.68 -10.23
CA ILE A 216 2.19 12.49 -10.93
C ILE A 216 2.61 13.96 -10.99
N SER A 217 3.08 14.56 -9.90
CA SER A 217 3.48 15.98 -9.89
C SER A 217 4.57 16.28 -10.91
N VAL A 218 5.59 15.41 -11.00
CA VAL A 218 6.69 15.55 -11.97
C VAL A 218 6.19 15.38 -13.40
N GLN A 219 5.27 14.45 -13.66
CA GLN A 219 4.73 14.26 -15.01
C GLN A 219 3.84 15.44 -15.46
N VAL A 220 3.03 16.00 -14.55
CA VAL A 220 2.16 17.14 -14.86
C VAL A 220 2.98 18.41 -15.11
N GLU A 221 4.02 18.68 -14.32
CA GLU A 221 4.95 19.78 -14.56
C GLU A 221 5.64 19.64 -15.93
N GLY A 222 6.10 18.43 -16.27
CA GLY A 222 6.66 18.15 -17.60
C GLY A 222 5.67 18.39 -18.74
N PHE A 223 4.41 17.99 -18.57
CA PHE A 223 3.37 18.20 -19.59
C PHE A 223 3.00 19.68 -19.77
N GLN A 224 3.00 20.48 -18.70
CA GLN A 224 2.77 21.93 -18.82
C GLN A 224 3.91 22.63 -19.56
N LEU A 225 5.16 22.25 -19.28
CA LEU A 225 6.33 22.79 -19.95
C LEU A 225 6.32 22.47 -21.45
N ASP A 226 6.06 21.22 -21.84
CA ASP A 226 6.02 20.80 -23.24
C ASP A 226 4.95 21.53 -24.07
N ASN A 227 3.75 21.69 -23.52
CA ASN A 227 2.68 22.46 -24.17
C ASN A 227 3.05 23.94 -24.31
N SER A 228 3.74 24.53 -23.32
CA SER A 228 4.16 25.94 -23.38
C SER A 228 5.20 26.20 -24.47
N LEU A 229 6.13 25.27 -24.68
CA LEU A 229 7.14 25.32 -25.75
C LEU A 229 6.49 25.14 -27.13
N THR A 230 5.57 24.19 -27.26
CA THR A 230 4.84 23.93 -28.51
C THR A 230 4.04 25.16 -28.98
N VAL A 231 3.40 25.88 -28.04
CA VAL A 231 2.66 27.11 -28.34
C VAL A 231 3.59 28.26 -28.74
N GLN A 232 4.77 28.38 -28.12
CA GLN A 232 5.78 29.38 -28.51
C GLN A 232 6.34 29.13 -29.91
N ASP A 233 6.68 27.88 -30.25
CA ASP A 233 7.20 27.52 -31.57
C ASP A 233 6.18 27.76 -32.71
N GLN A 234 4.89 27.50 -32.43
CA GLN A 234 3.82 27.83 -33.38
C GLN A 234 3.64 29.34 -33.55
N ALA A 235 3.74 30.12 -32.47
CA ALA A 235 3.65 31.57 -32.53
C ALA A 235 4.84 32.22 -33.29
N GLN A 236 6.06 31.66 -33.16
CA GLN A 236 7.23 32.12 -33.90
C GLN A 236 7.17 31.76 -35.39
N ASN A 237 6.70 30.55 -35.74
CA ASN A 237 6.58 30.12 -37.14
C ASN A 237 5.44 30.82 -37.91
N GLN A 238 4.45 31.38 -37.23
CA GLN A 238 3.37 32.15 -37.87
C GLN A 238 3.72 33.61 -38.14
N ASN A 239 4.89 34.10 -37.71
CA ASN A 239 5.27 35.51 -37.86
C ASN A 239 6.68 35.69 -38.48
N PRO A 240 6.89 35.34 -39.77
CA PRO A 240 8.19 35.47 -40.44
C PRO A 240 8.58 36.91 -40.82
N SER A 241 7.83 37.94 -40.42
CA SER A 241 7.93 39.30 -40.99
C SER A 241 8.72 40.35 -40.18
N LEU A 242 9.54 39.97 -39.18
CA LEU A 242 10.35 40.93 -38.41
C LEU A 242 11.87 40.68 -38.45
N LEU A 243 12.37 39.98 -39.48
CA LEU A 243 13.79 39.93 -39.81
C LEU A 243 14.01 40.49 -41.22
N ASN A 244 13.88 41.80 -41.35
CA ASN A 244 14.50 42.62 -42.40
C ASN A 244 14.83 43.99 -41.81
#